data_AF-A0AAU9VCY9-F1
#
_entry.id   AF-A0AAU9VCY9-F1
#
_cell.length_a   1.000
_cell.length_b   1.000
_cell.length_c   1.000
_cell.angle_alpha   90.00
_cell.angle_beta   90.00
_cell.angle_gamma   90.00
#
_symmetry.space_group_name_H-M   'P 1'
#
loop_
_entity.id
_entity.type
_entity.pdbx_description
1 polymer ?
#
loop_
_entity_poly.entity_id
_entity_poly.type
_entity_poly.pdbx_seq_one_letter_code
_entity_poly.pdbx_strand_id
1 'polypeptide(L)'
;MNFETFSKWLYKMMDNLDGPHIIIMENASYHSTQFDKAPTKANKKADMIKWLINKGVNADMTMLKYELLGLVATHKPREPVYLLDEAAK
;
A
#
# COMPACT_ATOMS: atom_id res chain seq x y z
N MET A 1 12.78 12.76 -4.72
CA MET A 1 12.35 12.31 -3.39
C MET A 1 11.75 10.91 -3.53
N ASN A 2 11.94 10.01 -2.56
CA ASN A 2 11.28 8.69 -2.51
C ASN A 2 10.74 8.42 -1.10
N PHE A 3 9.98 7.33 -0.92
CA PHE A 3 9.37 7.00 0.37
C PHE A 3 10.39 6.90 1.50
N GLU A 4 11.55 6.29 1.27
CA GLU A 4 12.56 6.08 2.31
C GLU A 4 13.22 7.39 2.76
N THR A 5 13.59 8.26 1.81
CA THR A 5 14.17 9.57 2.13
C THR A 5 13.15 10.44 2.84
N PHE A 6 11.89 10.41 2.39
CA PHE A 6 10.83 11.22 2.97
C PHE A 6 10.46 10.75 4.39
N SER A 7 10.30 9.44 4.60
CA SER A 7 9.92 8.90 5.92
C SER A 7 10.98 9.19 6.98
N LYS A 8 12.27 9.06 6.64
CA LYS A 8 13.37 9.47 7.53
C LYS A 8 13.29 10.94 7.95
N TRP A 9 12.99 11.83 7.01
CA TRP A 9 12.81 13.25 7.32
C TRP A 9 11.57 13.49 8.17
N LEU A 10 10.44 12.84 7.85
CA LEU A 10 9.18 12.98 8.58
C LEU A 10 9.34 12.56 10.03
N TYR A 11 9.93 11.40 10.30
CA TYR A 11 10.15 10.92 11.67
C TYR A 11 11.03 11.85 12.48
N LYS A 12 12.15 12.31 11.89
CA LYS A 12 13.01 13.29 12.54
C LYS A 12 12.25 14.59 12.83
N MET A 13 11.39 15.05 11.93
CA MET A 13 10.60 16.25 12.13
C MET A 13 9.59 16.05 13.26
N MET A 14 8.88 14.91 13.28
CA MET A 14 7.92 14.55 14.32
C MET A 14 8.55 14.47 15.72
N ASP A 15 9.76 13.93 15.84
CA ASP A 15 10.51 13.88 17.10
C ASP A 15 10.76 15.27 17.71
N ASN A 16 10.65 16.34 16.91
CA ASN A 16 10.82 17.73 17.35
C ASN A 16 9.50 18.49 17.52
N LEU A 17 8.35 17.81 17.45
CA LEU A 17 7.03 18.42 17.59
C LEU A 17 6.43 18.12 18.99
N ASP A 18 6.17 19.17 19.78
CA ASP A 18 5.58 19.05 21.12
C ASP A 18 4.08 19.35 21.14
N GLY A 19 3.26 18.43 21.67
CA GLY A 19 1.80 18.60 21.78
C GLY A 19 1.01 18.04 20.60
N PRO A 20 -0.32 18.30 20.52
CA PRO A 20 -1.15 17.84 19.41
C PRO A 20 -0.95 18.72 18.17
N HIS A 21 -0.69 18.09 17.02
CA HIS A 21 -0.44 18.76 15.75
C HIS A 21 -1.30 18.19 14.63
N ILE A 22 -1.49 18.98 13.58
CA ILE A 22 -2.08 18.52 12.32
C ILE A 22 -1.05 18.73 11.22
N ILE A 23 -0.64 17.64 10.56
CA ILE A 23 0.30 17.67 9.45
C ILE A 23 -0.50 17.51 8.15
N ILE A 24 -0.46 18.54 7.29
CA ILE A 24 -1.10 18.50 5.96
C ILE A 24 0.02 18.42 4.92
N MET A 25 0.00 17.35 4.12
CA MET A 25 1.01 17.09 3.08
C MET A 25 0.41 17.30 1.69
N GLU A 26 1.24 17.76 0.75
CA GLU A 26 0.88 17.76 -0.68
C GLU A 26 0.72 16.33 -1.20
N ASN A 27 -0.12 16.14 -2.23
CA ASN A 27 -0.35 14.82 -2.80
C ASN A 27 0.78 14.43 -3.77
N ALA A 28 1.86 13.87 -3.23
CA ALA A 28 2.94 13.27 -4.00
C ALA A 28 2.93 11.74 -3.89
N SER A 29 3.30 11.06 -4.98
CA SER A 29 3.17 9.60 -5.12
C SER A 29 3.94 8.78 -4.09
N TYR A 30 4.98 9.36 -3.47
CA TYR A 30 5.80 8.71 -2.45
C TYR A 30 5.23 8.83 -1.03
N HIS A 31 4.22 9.69 -0.79
CA HIS A 31 3.51 9.74 0.50
C HIS A 31 2.49 8.59 0.64
N SER A 32 1.87 8.17 -0.47
CA SER A 32 0.80 7.16 -0.46
C SER A 32 1.31 5.71 -0.57
N THR A 33 2.41 5.37 0.11
CA THR A 33 2.93 3.98 0.10
C THR A 33 2.05 3.10 0.98
N GLN A 34 1.35 2.14 0.37
CA GLN A 34 0.45 1.21 1.06
C GLN A 34 1.22 -0.01 1.57
N PHE A 35 0.92 -0.44 2.80
CA PHE A 35 1.54 -1.62 3.43
C PHE A 35 1.26 -2.91 2.65
N ASP A 36 0.03 -3.07 2.16
CA ASP A 36 -0.41 -4.24 1.41
C ASP A 36 -1.13 -3.81 0.13
N LYS A 37 -0.36 -3.20 -0.78
CA LYS A 37 -0.89 -2.67 -2.03
C LYS A 37 -1.47 -3.79 -2.89
N ALA A 38 -2.80 -3.81 -3.03
CA ALA A 38 -3.47 -4.74 -3.92
C ALA A 38 -3.01 -4.54 -5.38
N PRO A 39 -2.74 -5.63 -6.11
CA PRO A 39 -2.33 -5.54 -7.51
C PRO A 39 -3.46 -5.00 -8.39
N THR A 40 -3.08 -4.33 -9.48
CA THR A 40 -3.97 -3.65 -10.41
C THR A 40 -3.85 -4.25 -11.82
N LYS A 41 -4.69 -3.81 -12.76
CA LYS A 41 -4.64 -4.27 -14.16
C LYS A 41 -3.26 -4.11 -14.82
N ALA A 42 -2.43 -3.18 -14.34
CA ALA A 42 -1.06 -2.96 -14.82
C ALA A 42 -0.04 -4.00 -14.33
N ASN A 43 -0.34 -4.72 -13.24
CA ASN A 43 0.57 -5.72 -12.68
C ASN A 43 0.65 -6.99 -13.54
N LYS A 44 1.76 -7.73 -13.39
CA LYS A 44 1.92 -9.04 -14.05
C LYS A 44 1.03 -10.07 -13.36
N LYS A 45 0.66 -11.11 -14.13
CA LYS A 45 -0.17 -12.22 -13.64
C LYS A 45 0.46 -12.92 -12.43
N ALA A 46 1.77 -13.14 -12.48
CA ALA A 46 2.54 -13.74 -11.39
C ALA A 46 2.45 -12.93 -10.08
N ASP A 47 2.49 -11.59 -10.17
CA ASP A 47 2.38 -10.72 -8.98
C ASP A 47 0.97 -10.81 -8.37
N MET A 48 -0.07 -10.88 -9.21
CA MET A 48 -1.46 -11.07 -8.76
C MET A 48 -1.64 -12.39 -8.02
N ILE A 49 -1.13 -13.49 -8.60
CA ILE A 49 -1.19 -14.82 -8.00
C ILE A 49 -0.43 -14.84 -6.67
N LYS A 50 0.79 -14.30 -6.63
CA LYS A 50 1.59 -14.24 -5.40
C LYS A 50 0.86 -13.48 -4.30
N TRP A 51 0.25 -12.34 -4.62
CA TRP A 51 -0.53 -11.57 -3.67
C TRP A 51 -1.75 -12.33 -3.15
N LEU A 52 -2.49 -13.01 -4.03
CA LEU A 52 -3.65 -13.85 -3.66
C LEU A 52 -3.25 -15.04 -2.78
N ILE A 53 -2.16 -15.74 -3.12
CA ILE A 53 -1.64 -16.85 -2.31
C ILE A 53 -1.22 -16.35 -0.92
N ASN A 54 -0.57 -15.19 -0.83
CA ASN A 54 -0.22 -14.58 0.46
C ASN A 54 -1.45 -14.23 1.31
N LYS A 55 -2.62 -14.06 0.68
CA LYS A 55 -3.92 -13.88 1.34
C LYS A 55 -4.66 -15.20 1.64
N GLY A 56 -4.05 -16.35 1.34
CA GLY A 56 -4.67 -17.67 1.49
C GLY A 56 -5.71 -17.98 0.41
N VAL A 57 -5.73 -17.22 -0.70
CA VAL A 57 -6.63 -17.45 -1.83
C VAL A 57 -5.94 -18.33 -2.85
N ASN A 58 -6.60 -19.42 -3.24
CA ASN A 58 -6.09 -20.28 -4.29
C ASN A 58 -6.14 -19.55 -5.64
N ALA A 59 -4.99 -19.38 -6.28
CA ALA A 59 -4.85 -18.71 -7.56
C ALA A 59 -3.66 -19.33 -8.30
N ASP A 60 -3.80 -19.49 -9.62
CA ASP A 60 -2.75 -20.11 -10.44
C ASP A 60 -2.61 -19.44 -11.81
N MET A 61 -1.60 -19.88 -12.56
CA MET A 61 -1.27 -19.36 -13.88
C MET A 61 -2.24 -19.80 -14.99
N THR A 62 -3.20 -20.68 -14.72
CA THR A 62 -4.25 -21.09 -15.66
C THR A 62 -5.41 -20.10 -15.67
N MET A 63 -5.74 -19.48 -14.53
CA MET A 63 -6.84 -18.50 -14.39
C MET A 63 -6.65 -17.28 -15.31
N LEU A 64 -7.70 -16.69 -15.85
CA LEU A 64 -7.60 -15.49 -16.68
C LEU A 64 -7.28 -14.25 -15.84
N LYS A 65 -6.61 -13.25 -16.44
CA LYS A 65 -6.22 -12.03 -15.73
C LYS A 65 -7.41 -11.30 -15.12
N TYR A 66 -8.57 -11.34 -15.77
CA TYR A 66 -9.79 -10.74 -15.25
C TYR A 66 -10.34 -11.50 -14.03
N GLU A 67 -10.20 -12.83 -13.97
CA GLU A 67 -10.63 -13.65 -12.82
C GLU A 67 -9.76 -13.34 -11.60
N LEU A 68 -8.44 -13.27 -11.81
CA LEU A 68 -7.49 -12.87 -10.77
C LEU A 68 -7.80 -11.46 -10.23
N LEU A 69 -8.15 -10.52 -11.11
CA LEU A 69 -8.56 -9.17 -10.69
C LEU A 69 -9.88 -9.17 -9.92
N GLY A 70 -10.82 -10.05 -10.28
CA GLY A 70 -12.05 -10.28 -9.52
C GLY A 70 -11.74 -10.74 -8.09
N LEU A 71 -10.89 -11.75 -7.95
CA LEU A 71 -10.44 -12.24 -6.64
C LEU A 71 -9.73 -11.14 -5.84
N VAL A 72 -8.86 -10.37 -6.47
CA VAL A 72 -8.18 -9.23 -5.82
C VAL A 72 -9.19 -8.19 -5.35
N ALA A 73 -10.21 -7.89 -6.14
CA ALA A 73 -11.25 -6.93 -5.75
C ALA A 73 -12.07 -7.40 -4.54
N THR A 74 -12.30 -8.72 -4.41
CA THR A 74 -13.01 -9.32 -3.27
C THR A 74 -12.16 -9.37 -2.00
N HIS A 75 -10.85 -9.56 -2.11
CA HIS A 75 -9.96 -9.80 -0.97
C HIS A 75 -9.09 -8.60 -0.58
N LYS A 76 -9.08 -7.52 -1.36
CA LYS A 76 -8.38 -6.29 -0.97
C LYS A 76 -9.03 -5.67 0.27
N PRO A 77 -8.23 -5.05 1.16
CA PRO A 77 -8.79 -4.33 2.29
C PRO A 77 -9.71 -3.21 1.80
N ARG A 78 -10.81 -2.99 2.54
CA ARG A 78 -11.80 -1.95 2.24
C ARG A 78 -11.17 -0.56 2.29
N GLU A 79 -10.27 -0.36 3.25
CA GLU A 79 -9.53 0.88 3.44
C GLU A 79 -8.03 0.60 3.26
N PRO A 80 -7.34 1.34 2.39
CA PRO A 80 -5.90 1.20 2.24
C PRO A 80 -5.19 1.69 3.50
N VAL A 81 -4.28 0.88 4.02
CA VAL A 81 -3.39 1.27 5.13
C VAL A 81 -2.13 1.88 4.54
N TYR A 82 -1.88 3.15 4.84
CA TYR A 82 -0.68 3.87 4.41
C TYR A 82 0.38 3.85 5.51
N LEU A 83 1.62 3.58 5.12
CA LEU A 83 2.74 3.43 6.05
C LEU A 83 2.99 4.69 6.89
N LEU A 84 2.85 5.87 6.28
CA LEU A 84 3.09 7.14 6.98
C LEU A 84 1.95 7.46 7.96
N ASP A 85 0.71 7.18 7.58
CA ASP A 85 -0.46 7.42 8.44
C ASP A 85 -0.38 6.53 9.70
N GLU A 86 0.02 5.26 9.55
CA GLU A 86 0.24 4.38 10.70
C GLU A 86 1.37 4.85 11.62
N ALA A 87 2.42 5.45 11.05
CA ALA A 87 3.54 5.95 11.84
C ALA A 87 3.27 7.31 12.50
N ALA A 88 2.24 8.03 12.05
CA ALA A 88 1.82 9.33 12.59
C ALA A 88 0.58 9.27 13.49
N LYS A 89 0.09 8.06 13.81
CA LYS A 89 -0.91 7.82 14.87
C LYS A 89 -0.29 7.98 16.25
#